data_AF-A0A7Z1HNL9-F1
#
_entry.id   AF-A0A7Z1HNL9-F1
#
_cell.length_a   1.000
_cell.length_b   1.000
_cell.length_c   1.000
_cell.angle_alpha   90.00
_cell.angle_beta   90.00
_cell.angle_gamma   90.00
#
_symmetry.space_group_name_H-M   'P 1'
#
loop_
_entity.id
_entity.type
_entity.pdbx_description
1 polymer ?
#
loop_
_entity_poly.entity_id
_entity_poly.type
_entity_poly.pdbx_seq_one_letter_code
_entity_poly.pdbx_strand_id
1 'polypeptide(L)'
;NTSAKFFINPNDRFVIGGQMVECGLTGRKVIVDTYGGMARQGSGAFSGKDPSKVDRSAAYAARYVAKNIVVAGRADRWEIQVSY
;
A
#
# COMPACT_ATOMS: atom_id res chain seq x y z
N ASN A 1 -1.36 29.29 -11.82
CA ASN A 1 -2.21 29.05 -10.63
C ASN A 1 -1.68 27.80 -9.92
N THR A 2 -0.66 27.96 -9.08
CA THR A 2 0.04 26.82 -8.44
C THR A 2 0.45 27.23 -7.03
N SER A 3 -0.54 27.34 -6.14
CA SER A 3 -0.33 27.56 -4.70
C SER A 3 0.12 26.27 -3.99
N ALA A 4 1.08 25.56 -4.56
CA ALA A 4 1.62 24.34 -3.95
C ALA A 4 2.55 24.74 -2.81
N LYS A 5 2.27 24.24 -1.60
CA LYS A 5 3.14 24.44 -0.44
C LYS A 5 4.16 23.32 -0.40
N PHE A 6 5.44 23.68 -0.34
CA PHE A 6 6.53 22.74 -0.16
C PHE A 6 7.05 22.84 1.27
N PHE A 7 7.18 21.70 1.93
CA PHE A 7 7.75 21.59 3.27
C PHE A 7 8.98 20.70 3.17
N ILE A 8 10.17 21.29 3.30
CA ILE A 8 11.45 20.56 3.31
C ILE A 8 11.91 20.55 4.76
N ASN A 9 12.01 19.36 5.34
CA ASN A 9 12.42 19.15 6.74
C ASN A 9 11.77 20.15 7.72
N PRO A 10 10.42 20.17 7.81
CA PRO A 10 9.72 21.15 8.64
C PRO A 10 10.04 21.03 10.15
N ASN A 11 10.68 19.94 10.57
CA ASN A 11 11.07 19.65 11.95
C ASN A 11 12.61 19.65 12.12
N ASP A 12 13.29 20.64 11.54
CA ASP A 12 14.75 20.81 11.63
C ASP A 12 15.58 19.68 10.96
N ARG A 13 16.87 19.60 11.34
CA ARG A 13 17.85 18.70 10.73
C ARG A 13 17.55 17.25 11.07
N PHE A 14 17.48 16.39 10.05
CA PHE A 14 17.38 14.95 10.20
C PHE A 14 18.77 14.30 10.07
N VAL A 15 19.50 14.23 11.19
CA VAL A 15 20.92 13.81 11.20
C VAL A 15 21.09 12.32 11.52
N ILE A 16 20.26 11.78 12.42
CA ILE A 16 20.31 10.37 12.86
C ILE A 16 19.01 9.70 12.45
N GLY A 17 19.07 8.52 11.83
CA GLY A 17 17.89 7.81 11.31
C GLY A 17 18.01 6.29 11.35
N GLY A 18 16.99 5.61 10.82
CA GLY A 18 16.93 4.15 10.77
C GLY A 18 16.66 3.51 12.13
N GLN A 19 17.18 2.30 12.34
CA GLN A 19 16.90 1.48 13.53
C GLN A 19 17.45 2.10 14.83
N MET A 20 18.36 3.07 14.73
CA MET A 20 18.93 3.78 15.88
C MET A 20 17.89 4.63 16.62
N VAL A 21 16.85 5.10 15.94
CA VAL A 21 15.83 6.02 16.50
C VAL A 21 14.42 5.42 16.54
N GLU A 22 14.18 4.31 15.84
CA GLU A 22 12.89 3.62 15.82
C GLU A 22 13.05 2.10 15.74
N CYS A 23 12.08 1.36 16.28
CA CYS A 23 12.00 -0.09 16.09
C CYS A 23 11.10 -0.43 14.89
N GLY A 24 11.68 -1.04 13.85
CA GLY A 24 10.95 -1.49 12.68
C GLY A 24 10.45 -2.92 12.83
N LEU A 25 9.17 -3.17 12.52
CA LEU A 25 8.61 -4.51 12.43
C LEU A 25 8.02 -4.78 11.05
N THR A 26 8.15 -6.03 10.59
CA THR A 26 7.54 -6.50 9.34
C THR A 26 6.02 -6.28 9.36
N GLY A 27 5.46 -5.77 8.26
CA GLY A 27 4.01 -5.59 8.14
C GLY A 27 3.42 -4.39 8.88
N ARG A 28 4.24 -3.38 9.24
CA ARG A 28 3.75 -2.15 9.90
C ARG A 28 3.46 -0.98 8.96
N LYS A 29 3.53 -1.20 7.65
CA LYS A 29 3.28 -0.20 6.61
C LYS A 29 2.29 -0.69 5.53
N VAL A 30 1.35 -1.55 5.90
CA VAL A 30 0.43 -2.24 4.98
C VAL A 30 -0.39 -1.30 4.08
N ILE A 31 -0.84 -0.15 4.59
CA ILE A 31 -1.58 0.85 3.79
C ILE A 31 -0.65 1.59 2.80
N VAL A 32 0.63 1.74 3.14
CA VAL A 32 1.66 2.29 2.25
C VAL A 32 1.98 1.29 1.14
N ASP A 33 2.02 -0.01 1.47
CA ASP A 33 2.28 -1.08 0.49
C ASP A 33 1.19 -1.24 -0.58
N THR A 34 -0.01 -0.68 -0.35
CA THR A 34 -1.16 -0.84 -1.25
C THR A 34 -1.58 0.45 -1.95
N TYR A 35 -2.61 1.12 -1.44
CA TYR A 35 -3.34 2.16 -2.16
C TYR A 35 -3.34 3.48 -1.40
N GLY A 36 -2.52 3.64 -0.36
CA GLY A 36 -2.34 4.91 0.36
C GLY A 36 -3.63 5.45 1.00
N GLY A 37 -4.56 4.57 1.36
CA GLY A 37 -5.87 4.94 1.91
C GLY A 37 -6.98 5.18 0.87
N MET A 38 -6.69 5.04 -0.43
CA MET A 38 -7.68 5.24 -1.49
C MET A 38 -8.73 4.12 -1.58
N ALA A 39 -8.32 2.87 -1.33
CA ALA A 39 -9.20 1.69 -1.38
C ALA A 39 -9.25 0.98 -0.04
N ARG A 40 -10.32 0.21 0.18
CA ARG A 40 -10.49 -0.59 1.41
C ARG A 40 -9.47 -1.73 1.46
N GLN A 41 -9.04 -2.07 2.68
CA GLN A 41 -7.98 -3.03 2.91
C GLN A 41 -8.36 -4.04 4.00
N GLY A 42 -8.05 -5.32 3.78
CA GLY A 42 -7.96 -6.31 4.85
C GLY A 42 -6.72 -6.12 5.75
N SER A 43 -6.61 -6.87 6.84
CA SER A 43 -5.52 -6.69 7.83
C SER A 43 -4.20 -7.36 7.45
N GLY A 44 -4.16 -8.19 6.40
CA GLY A 44 -3.00 -9.03 6.07
C GLY A 44 -1.77 -8.25 5.58
N ALA A 45 -0.63 -8.44 6.26
CA ALA A 45 0.68 -7.97 5.77
C ALA A 45 1.23 -8.86 4.64
N PHE A 46 2.04 -8.29 3.74
CA PHE A 46 2.63 -9.05 2.63
C PHE A 46 3.99 -9.64 2.96
N SER A 47 4.94 -8.84 3.44
CA SER A 47 6.35 -9.23 3.67
C SER A 47 6.50 -10.40 4.65
N GLY A 48 7.47 -11.29 4.39
CA GLY A 48 7.72 -12.48 5.21
C GLY A 48 6.84 -13.71 4.94
N LYS A 49 5.88 -13.60 4.01
CA LYS A 49 4.99 -14.71 3.63
C LYS A 49 5.39 -15.34 2.31
N ASP A 50 5.37 -16.66 2.19
CA ASP A 50 5.52 -17.32 0.90
C ASP A 50 4.22 -17.18 0.06
N PRO A 51 4.25 -17.43 -1.27
CA PRO A 51 3.09 -17.25 -2.15
C PRO A 51 1.87 -18.11 -1.81
N SER A 52 2.00 -19.17 -0.98
CA SER A 52 0.83 -19.95 -0.54
C SER A 52 -0.08 -19.20 0.41
N LYS A 53 0.40 -18.11 1.05
CA LYS A 53 -0.41 -17.33 1.98
C LYS A 53 -1.31 -16.35 1.25
N VAL A 54 -2.62 -16.57 1.36
CA VAL A 54 -3.66 -15.84 0.63
C VAL A 54 -3.65 -14.33 0.88
N ASP A 55 -3.21 -13.88 2.05
CA ASP A 55 -3.02 -12.45 2.33
C ASP A 55 -2.16 -11.74 1.28
N ARG A 56 -1.17 -12.45 0.72
CA ARG A 56 -0.30 -11.92 -0.33
C ARG A 56 -0.82 -12.29 -1.72
N SER A 57 -1.00 -13.59 -1.99
CA SER A 57 -1.32 -14.06 -3.34
C SER A 57 -2.72 -13.62 -3.81
N ALA A 58 -3.74 -13.68 -2.96
CA ALA A 58 -5.09 -13.24 -3.32
C ALA A 58 -5.16 -11.72 -3.47
N ALA A 59 -4.44 -10.95 -2.64
CA ALA A 59 -4.35 -9.49 -2.79
C ALA A 59 -3.72 -9.10 -4.14
N TYR A 60 -2.66 -9.80 -4.55
CA TYR A 60 -2.02 -9.57 -5.85
C TYR A 60 -2.95 -9.98 -7.01
N ALA A 61 -3.66 -11.09 -6.88
CA ALA A 61 -4.66 -11.51 -7.87
C ALA A 61 -5.82 -10.51 -7.98
N ALA A 62 -6.32 -9.99 -6.86
CA ALA A 62 -7.37 -8.96 -6.85
C ALA A 62 -6.91 -7.68 -7.54
N ARG A 63 -5.67 -7.22 -7.28
CA ARG A 63 -5.08 -6.08 -8.02
C ARG A 63 -4.99 -6.36 -9.52
N TYR A 64 -4.55 -7.56 -9.90
CA TYR A 64 -4.46 -7.97 -11.30
C TYR A 64 -5.83 -7.92 -11.99
N VAL A 65 -6.87 -8.48 -11.37
CA VAL A 65 -8.22 -8.46 -11.92
C VAL A 65 -8.74 -7.03 -12.04
N ALA A 66 -8.63 -6.22 -10.98
CA ALA A 66 -9.10 -4.83 -10.99
C ALA A 66 -8.42 -4.00 -12.08
N LYS A 67 -7.10 -4.14 -12.25
CA LYS A 67 -6.35 -3.48 -13.34
C LYS A 67 -6.91 -3.86 -14.71
N ASN A 68 -7.14 -5.15 -14.96
CA ASN A 68 -7.60 -5.63 -16.25
C ASN A 68 -9.03 -5.18 -16.58
N ILE A 69 -9.93 -5.13 -15.59
CA ILE A 69 -11.30 -4.62 -15.78
C ILE A 69 -11.28 -3.16 -16.23
N VAL A 70 -10.45 -2.32 -15.60
CA VAL A 70 -10.31 -0.91 -15.97
C VAL A 70 -9.69 -0.76 -17.37
N VAL A 71 -8.62 -1.50 -17.67
CA VAL A 71 -7.97 -1.49 -19.00
C VAL A 71 -8.92 -1.97 -20.10
N ALA A 72 -9.81 -2.92 -19.80
CA ALA A 72 -10.82 -3.41 -20.74
C ALA A 72 -11.99 -2.42 -20.97
N GLY A 73 -11.93 -1.21 -20.38
CA GLY A 73 -12.95 -0.17 -20.55
C GLY A 73 -14.29 -0.52 -19.90
N ARG A 74 -14.31 -1.46 -18.94
CA ARG A 74 -15.56 -1.90 -18.28
C ARG A 74 -15.96 -1.00 -17.12
N ALA A 75 -15.01 -0.27 -16.55
CA ALA A 75 -15.25 0.72 -15.49
C ALA A 75 -14.07 1.70 -15.39
N ASP A 76 -14.33 2.94 -14.96
CA ASP A 76 -13.27 3.92 -14.68
C ASP A 76 -12.49 3.60 -13.39
N ARG A 77 -13.18 2.98 -12.42
CA ARG A 77 -12.64 2.52 -11.14
C ARG A 77 -13.33 1.23 -10.72
N TRP A 78 -12.59 0.33 -10.08
CA TRP A 78 -13.13 -0.96 -9.67
C TRP A 78 -12.51 -1.40 -8.34
N GLU A 79 -13.36 -1.75 -7.36
CA GLU A 79 -12.95 -2.33 -6.08
C GLU A 79 -13.42 -3.79 -6.04
N ILE A 80 -12.55 -4.70 -5.58
CA ILE A 80 -12.84 -6.13 -5.48
C ILE A 80 -12.60 -6.55 -4.04
N GLN A 81 -13.56 -7.27 -3.47
CA GLN A 81 -13.42 -7.93 -2.19
C GLN A 81 -13.45 -9.45 -2.41
N VAL A 82 -12.47 -10.15 -1.84
CA VAL A 82 -12.37 -11.61 -1.87
C VAL A 82 -12.21 -12.11 -0.44
N SER A 83 -12.87 -13.21 -0.09
CA SER A 83 -12.81 -13.83 1.22
C SER A 83 -12.55 -15.33 1.07
N TYR A 84 -11.73 -15.88 1.95
CA TYR A 84 -11.39 -17.31 2.05
C TYR A 84 -11.40 -17.75 3.51
#